data_AF-A0A7K2WU10-F1
#
_entry.id   AF-A0A7K2WU10-F1
#
_cell.length_a   1.000
_cell.length_b   1.000
_cell.length_c   1.000
_cell.angle_alpha   90.00
_cell.angle_beta   90.00
_cell.angle_gamma   90.00
#
_symmetry.space_group_name_H-M   'P 1'
#
loop_
_entity.id
_entity.type
_entity.pdbx_description
1 polymer ?
#
loop_
_entity_poly.entity_id
_entity_poly.type
_entity_poly.pdbx_seq_one_letter_code
_entity_poly.pdbx_strand_id
1 'polypeptide(L)'
;MTDVIEQGARAAAQRLTTPHTPELADDVEVALAARDATHTPDQYSDPVAIGSLVVSVASLVWMVYNDIRSRSAASATADAVARRVRQRLDQAEATPAPPLDPAERDRIIDITVEETLNAARAQDPGSA
;
A
#
# COMPACT_ATOMS: atom_id res chain seq x y z
N MET A 1 -0.64 -18.83 -5.84
CA MET A 1 -1.56 -17.92 -5.13
C MET A 1 -1.03 -16.53 -5.38
N THR A 2 -1.82 -15.66 -5.99
CA THR A 2 -1.39 -14.29 -6.29
C THR A 2 -1.29 -13.53 -4.97
N ASP A 3 -0.17 -12.87 -4.68
CA ASP A 3 -0.07 -12.06 -3.47
C ASP A 3 -0.98 -10.82 -3.61
N VAL A 4 -1.92 -10.65 -2.67
CA VAL A 4 -2.83 -9.48 -2.61
C VAL A 4 -2.02 -8.18 -2.55
N ILE A 5 -0.88 -8.20 -1.86
CA ILE A 5 0.00 -7.05 -1.69
C ILE A 5 0.63 -6.67 -3.02
N GLU A 6 1.16 -7.64 -3.78
CA GLU A 6 1.71 -7.38 -5.11
C GLU A 6 0.65 -6.85 -6.07
N GLN A 7 -0.54 -7.48 -6.09
CA GLN A 7 -1.60 -7.09 -7.00
C GLN A 7 -2.16 -5.69 -6.68
N GLY A 8 -2.33 -5.39 -5.39
CA GLY A 8 -2.73 -4.06 -4.92
C GLY A 8 -1.69 -2.99 -5.23
N ALA A 9 -0.42 -3.28 -4.98
CA ALA A 9 0.68 -2.35 -5.26
C ALA A 9 0.81 -2.06 -6.76
N ARG A 10 0.75 -3.07 -7.62
CA ARG A 10 0.79 -2.90 -9.08
C ARG A 10 -0.37 -2.07 -9.61
N ALA A 11 -1.59 -2.36 -9.16
CA ALA A 11 -2.77 -1.61 -9.59
C ALA A 11 -2.72 -0.15 -9.10
N ALA A 12 -2.24 0.08 -7.87
CA ALA A 12 -2.03 1.42 -7.34
C ALA A 12 -0.97 2.18 -8.16
N ALA A 13 0.16 1.53 -8.47
CA ALA A 13 1.21 2.11 -9.29
C ALA A 13 0.67 2.55 -10.65
N GLN A 14 -0.09 1.70 -11.33
CA GLN A 14 -0.70 2.02 -12.62
C GLN A 14 -1.67 3.21 -12.55
N ARG A 15 -2.44 3.37 -11.46
CA ARG A 15 -3.31 4.54 -11.26
C ARG A 15 -2.54 5.81 -10.89
N LEU A 16 -1.39 5.66 -10.24
CA LEU A 16 -0.53 6.76 -9.80
C LEU A 16 0.52 7.17 -10.85
N THR A 17 0.75 6.37 -11.88
CA THR A 17 1.61 6.74 -13.01
C THR A 17 1.01 7.94 -13.74
N THR A 18 1.72 9.06 -13.69
CA THR A 18 1.40 10.26 -14.44
C THR A 18 2.56 10.60 -15.37
N PRO A 19 2.39 11.55 -16.32
CA PRO A 19 3.51 12.05 -17.12
C PRO A 19 4.68 12.60 -16.28
N HIS A 20 4.44 12.94 -15.01
CA HIS A 20 5.45 13.44 -14.07
C HIS A 20 6.07 12.34 -13.19
N THR A 21 5.51 11.12 -13.22
CA THR A 21 5.97 9.94 -12.45
C THR A 21 5.98 8.68 -13.33
N PRO A 22 6.63 8.71 -14.51
CA PRO A 22 6.58 7.59 -15.46
C PRO A 22 7.24 6.31 -14.92
N GLU A 23 8.26 6.46 -14.05
CA GLU A 23 9.05 5.35 -13.51
C GLU A 23 8.39 4.66 -12.30
N LEU A 24 7.25 5.17 -11.82
CA LEU A 24 6.62 4.67 -10.59
C LEU A 24 6.21 3.20 -10.66
N ALA A 25 5.79 2.71 -11.83
CA ALA A 25 5.45 1.31 -12.01
C ALA A 25 6.69 0.42 -11.85
N ASP A 26 7.82 0.84 -12.42
CA ASP A 26 9.09 0.13 -12.34
C ASP A 26 9.65 0.18 -10.91
N ASP A 27 9.55 1.33 -10.23
CA ASP A 27 9.94 1.50 -8.83
C ASP A 27 9.16 0.56 -7.89
N VAL A 28 7.87 0.35 -8.16
CA VAL A 28 7.04 -0.61 -7.39
C VAL A 28 7.50 -2.04 -7.63
N GLU A 29 7.80 -2.43 -8.86
CA GLU A 29 8.31 -3.78 -9.14
C GLU A 29 9.67 -4.03 -8.47
N VAL A 30 10.57 -3.04 -8.48
CA VAL A 30 11.85 -3.11 -7.75
C VAL A 30 11.60 -3.25 -6.24
N ALA A 31 10.66 -2.49 -5.68
CA ALA A 31 10.32 -2.56 -4.27
C ALA A 31 9.66 -3.91 -3.89
N LEU A 32 8.82 -4.47 -4.75
CA LEU A 32 8.23 -5.80 -4.57
C LEU A 32 9.32 -6.88 -4.60
N ALA A 33 10.25 -6.80 -5.57
CA ALA A 33 11.38 -7.72 -5.64
C ALA A 33 12.29 -7.62 -4.40
N ALA A 34 12.48 -6.41 -3.85
CA ALA A 34 13.25 -6.20 -2.63
C ALA A 34 12.53 -6.72 -1.37
N ARG A 35 11.19 -6.60 -1.32
CA ARG A 35 10.36 -7.14 -0.22
C ARG A 35 10.51 -8.65 -0.08
N ASP A 36 10.59 -9.38 -1.20
CA ASP A 36 10.82 -10.82 -1.19
C ASP A 36 12.28 -11.17 -0.84
N ALA A 37 13.21 -10.26 -1.10
CA ALA A 37 14.64 -10.43 -0.88
C ALA A 37 15.11 -10.12 0.56
N THR A 38 14.35 -10.36 1.63
CA THR A 38 14.78 -10.20 3.06
C THR A 38 15.43 -8.86 3.46
N HIS A 39 15.47 -7.85 2.59
CA HIS A 39 16.22 -6.62 2.81
C HIS A 39 15.22 -5.50 3.07
N THR A 40 15.08 -5.11 4.33
CA THR A 40 14.26 -3.97 4.72
C THR A 40 14.93 -2.69 4.20
N PRO A 41 14.24 -1.83 3.43
CA PRO A 41 14.84 -0.59 2.96
C PRO A 41 15.07 0.34 4.16
N ASP A 42 16.34 0.61 4.45
CA ASP A 42 16.78 1.30 5.67
C ASP A 42 16.57 2.83 5.57
N GLN A 43 16.38 3.40 4.36
CA GLN A 43 16.24 4.85 4.16
C GLN A 43 15.35 5.20 2.96
N TYR A 44 14.34 6.04 3.18
CA TYR A 44 13.52 6.67 2.12
C TYR A 44 14.24 7.93 1.61
N SER A 45 15.05 7.84 0.55
CA SER A 45 15.82 9.00 0.04
C SER A 45 15.96 9.11 -1.48
N ASP A 46 15.19 8.38 -2.28
CA ASP A 46 15.26 8.44 -3.76
C ASP A 46 13.87 8.28 -4.41
N PRO A 47 13.66 8.41 -5.74
CA PRO A 47 12.40 8.10 -6.43
C PRO A 47 11.79 6.73 -6.06
N VAL A 48 12.67 5.77 -5.75
CA VAL A 48 12.38 4.45 -5.16
C VAL A 48 11.60 4.54 -3.82
N ALA A 49 11.61 5.69 -3.14
CA ALA A 49 10.85 5.97 -1.93
C ALA A 49 9.33 5.94 -2.16
N ILE A 50 8.85 6.30 -3.36
CA ILE A 50 7.41 6.26 -3.65
C ILE A 50 6.97 4.82 -3.93
N GLY A 51 7.74 4.06 -4.71
CA GLY A 51 7.47 2.64 -4.93
C GLY A 51 7.48 1.83 -3.64
N SER A 52 8.48 2.05 -2.78
CA SER A 52 8.54 1.43 -1.44
C SER A 52 7.44 1.90 -0.50
N LEU A 53 6.98 3.15 -0.59
CA LEU A 53 5.81 3.64 0.14
C LEU A 53 4.55 2.86 -0.29
N VAL A 54 4.29 2.73 -1.59
CA VAL A 54 3.14 1.97 -2.12
C VAL A 54 3.18 0.52 -1.62
N VAL A 55 4.32 -0.17 -1.71
CA VAL A 55 4.45 -1.56 -1.24
C VAL A 55 4.28 -1.67 0.29
N SER A 56 4.81 -0.71 1.06
CA SER A 56 4.67 -0.68 2.52
C SER A 56 3.22 -0.44 2.95
N VAL A 57 2.52 0.48 2.28
CA VAL A 57 1.09 0.74 2.51
C VAL A 57 0.26 -0.47 2.15
N ALA A 58 0.48 -1.10 0.99
CA ALA A 58 -0.23 -2.32 0.59
C ALA A 58 -0.04 -3.46 1.61
N SER A 59 1.19 -3.63 2.11
CA SER A 59 1.50 -4.61 3.16
C SER A 59 0.76 -4.31 4.47
N LEU A 60 0.74 -3.05 4.89
CA LEU A 60 0.03 -2.61 6.10
C LEU A 60 -1.48 -2.77 5.95
N VAL A 61 -2.05 -2.44 4.79
CA VAL A 61 -3.47 -2.64 4.45
C VAL A 61 -3.83 -4.12 4.58
N TRP A 62 -3.04 -5.01 3.99
CA TRP A 62 -3.27 -6.44 4.08
C TRP A 62 -3.22 -6.94 5.52
N MET A 63 -2.25 -6.49 6.31
CA MET A 63 -2.13 -6.84 7.73
C MET A 63 -3.34 -6.36 8.53
N VAL A 64 -3.78 -5.12 8.33
CA VAL A 64 -4.96 -4.54 9.00
C VAL A 64 -6.24 -5.26 8.58
N TYR A 65 -6.39 -5.56 7.28
CA TYR A 65 -7.54 -6.30 6.76
C TYR A 65 -7.64 -7.69 7.41
N ASN A 66 -6.53 -8.44 7.46
CA ASN A 66 -6.51 -9.75 8.10
C ASN A 66 -6.75 -9.68 9.61
N ASP A 67 -6.21 -8.65 10.27
CA ASP A 67 -6.43 -8.43 11.70
C ASP A 67 -7.91 -8.15 12.01
N ILE A 68 -8.58 -7.30 11.22
CA ILE A 68 -10.01 -7.02 11.36
C ILE A 68 -10.82 -8.28 11.06
N ARG A 69 -10.52 -8.97 9.95
CA ARG A 69 -11.19 -10.21 9.53
C ARG A 69 -11.04 -11.32 10.58
N SER A 70 -9.89 -11.44 11.22
CA SER A 70 -9.63 -12.45 12.26
C SER A 70 -10.34 -12.15 13.56
N ARG A 71 -10.55 -10.86 13.90
CA ARG A 71 -11.18 -10.46 15.17
C ARG A 71 -12.70 -10.31 15.07
N SER A 72 -13.22 -10.05 13.89
CA SER A 72 -14.63 -9.76 13.66
C SER A 72 -15.13 -10.55 12.45
N ALA A 73 -16.18 -11.36 12.63
CA ALA A 73 -16.94 -11.98 11.52
C ALA A 73 -17.73 -10.94 10.68
N ALA A 74 -17.55 -9.65 10.95
CA ALA A 74 -18.22 -8.54 10.29
C ALA A 74 -17.28 -7.83 9.30
N SER A 75 -17.85 -7.45 8.16
CA SER A 75 -17.17 -6.91 6.96
C SER A 75 -16.11 -5.85 7.30
N ALA A 76 -14.85 -6.13 6.95
CA ALA A 76 -13.78 -5.14 6.94
C ALA A 76 -14.09 -4.09 5.87
N THR A 77 -14.78 -3.01 6.27
CA THR A 77 -15.13 -1.92 5.36
C THR A 77 -13.87 -1.14 4.97
N ALA A 78 -13.84 -0.64 3.73
CA ALA A 78 -12.66 0.07 3.21
C ALA A 78 -12.30 1.29 4.07
N ASP A 79 -13.31 1.97 4.58
CA ASP A 79 -13.16 3.14 5.44
C ASP A 79 -12.51 2.80 6.81
N ALA A 80 -12.87 1.67 7.43
CA ALA A 80 -12.26 1.22 8.69
C ALA A 80 -10.78 0.86 8.51
N VAL A 81 -10.45 0.19 7.40
CA VAL A 81 -9.07 -0.15 7.04
C VAL A 81 -8.26 1.12 6.75
N ALA A 82 -8.80 2.04 5.94
CA ALA A 82 -8.14 3.30 5.59
C ALA A 82 -7.80 4.13 6.83
N ARG A 83 -8.77 4.33 7.75
CA ARG A 83 -8.53 5.07 9.00
C ARG A 83 -7.43 4.43 9.85
N ARG A 84 -7.43 3.10 9.96
CA ARG A 84 -6.46 2.38 10.78
C ARG A 84 -5.05 2.43 10.18
N VAL A 85 -4.95 2.35 8.85
CA VAL A 85 -3.71 2.51 8.10
C VAL A 85 -3.13 3.91 8.29
N ARG A 86 -3.94 4.97 8.09
CA ARG A 86 -3.52 6.36 8.35
C ARG A 86 -3.02 6.55 9.79
N GLN A 87 -3.77 6.08 10.78
CA GLN A 87 -3.35 6.16 12.19
C GLN A 87 -2.01 5.46 12.48
N ARG A 88 -1.76 4.32 11.83
CA ARG A 88 -0.49 3.57 11.98
C ARG A 88 0.66 4.29 11.28
N LEU A 89 0.42 4.94 10.15
CA LEU A 89 1.40 5.76 9.43
C LEU A 89 1.73 7.03 10.23
N ASP A 90 0.74 7.74 10.77
CA ASP A 90 0.94 8.91 11.64
C ASP A 90 1.76 8.55 12.90
N GLN A 91 1.59 7.34 13.42
CA GLN A 91 2.39 6.83 14.55
C GLN A 91 3.84 6.48 14.16
N ALA A 92 4.08 6.12 12.90
CA ALA A 92 5.40 5.86 12.34
C ALA A 92 6.13 7.14 11.90
N GLU A 93 5.40 8.25 11.69
CA GLU A 93 5.90 9.60 11.35
C GLU A 93 6.65 10.32 12.49
N ALA A 94 7.14 9.60 13.50
CA ALA A 94 8.24 10.08 14.35
C ALA A 94 9.58 10.18 13.58
N THR A 95 9.58 9.84 12.29
CA THR A 95 10.71 9.90 11.34
C THR A 95 10.37 10.94 10.26
N PRO A 96 11.34 11.75 9.76
CA PRO A 96 11.02 12.86 8.87
C PRO A 96 10.30 12.34 7.62
N ALA A 97 9.08 12.82 7.39
CA ALA A 97 8.33 12.50 6.19
C ALA A 97 9.19 12.83 4.95
N PRO A 98 9.13 12.02 3.88
CA PRO A 98 9.78 12.36 2.62
C PRO A 98 9.30 13.76 2.16
N PRO A 99 10.05 14.46 1.30
CA PRO A 99 9.69 15.78 0.77
C PRO A 99 8.53 15.69 -0.25
N LEU A 100 7.48 14.94 0.08
CA LEU A 100 6.23 14.86 -0.66
C LEU A 100 5.24 15.84 -0.05
N ASP A 101 4.48 16.50 -0.91
CA ASP A 101 3.34 17.31 -0.48
C ASP A 101 2.33 16.42 0.28
N PRO A 102 1.82 16.84 1.45
CA PRO A 102 0.87 16.04 2.23
C PRO A 102 -0.35 15.56 1.43
N ALA A 103 -0.84 16.38 0.48
CA ALA A 103 -1.96 16.00 -0.38
C ALA A 103 -1.60 14.86 -1.34
N GLU A 104 -0.38 14.83 -1.87
CA GLU A 104 0.09 13.76 -2.75
C GLU A 104 0.32 12.47 -1.96
N ARG A 105 0.87 12.58 -0.73
CA ARG A 105 1.02 11.44 0.18
C ARG A 105 -0.33 10.80 0.52
N ASP A 106 -1.31 11.60 0.90
CA ASP A 106 -2.65 11.10 1.23
C ASP A 106 -3.32 10.43 0.02
N ARG A 107 -3.13 11.00 -1.17
CA ARG A 107 -3.61 10.43 -2.43
C ARG A 107 -2.98 9.06 -2.71
N ILE A 108 -1.67 8.91 -2.53
CA ILE A 108 -0.96 7.64 -2.69
C ILE A 108 -1.53 6.59 -1.72
N ILE A 109 -1.71 6.97 -0.44
CA ILE A 109 -2.25 6.08 0.58
C ILE A 109 -3.66 5.62 0.20
N ASP A 110 -4.53 6.55 -0.19
CA ASP A 110 -5.94 6.25 -0.49
C ASP A 110 -6.08 5.33 -1.69
N ILE A 111 -5.36 5.60 -2.78
CA ILE A 111 -5.36 4.74 -3.96
C ILE A 111 -4.80 3.36 -3.62
N THR A 112 -3.72 3.28 -2.85
CA THR A 112 -3.11 2.00 -2.47
C THR A 112 -4.04 1.15 -1.59
N VAL A 113 -4.75 1.78 -0.64
CA VAL A 113 -5.76 1.12 0.19
C VAL A 113 -6.89 0.56 -0.66
N GLU A 114 -7.42 1.38 -1.58
CA GLU A 114 -8.52 0.98 -2.47
C GLU A 114 -8.13 -0.24 -3.32
N GLU A 115 -6.98 -0.17 -3.98
CA GLU A 115 -6.52 -1.23 -4.88
C GLU A 115 -6.16 -2.52 -4.15
N THR A 116 -5.54 -2.43 -2.98
CA THR A 116 -5.22 -3.62 -2.17
C THR A 116 -6.49 -4.31 -1.68
N LEU A 117 -7.52 -3.56 -1.30
CA LEU A 117 -8.82 -4.13 -0.92
C LEU A 117 -9.58 -4.71 -2.11
N ASN A 118 -9.47 -4.09 -3.29
CA ASN A 118 -10.04 -4.64 -4.52
C ASN A 118 -9.35 -5.96 -4.89
N ALA A 119 -8.03 -6.05 -4.77
CA ALA A 119 -7.28 -7.29 -4.94
C ALA A 119 -7.72 -8.36 -3.93
N ALA A 120 -7.90 -8.00 -2.65
CA ALA A 120 -8.39 -8.91 -1.63
C ALA A 120 -9.80 -9.47 -1.96
N ARG A 121 -10.71 -8.63 -2.44
CA ARG A 121 -12.07 -9.05 -2.86
C ARG A 121 -12.05 -9.91 -4.11
N ALA A 122 -11.19 -9.60 -5.07
CA ALA A 122 -11.05 -10.38 -6.30
C ALA A 122 -10.53 -11.80 -6.03
N GLN A 123 -9.72 -11.97 -4.97
CA GLN A 123 -9.25 -13.29 -4.52
C GLN A 123 -10.29 -14.07 -3.69
N ASP A 124 -11.31 -13.39 -3.16
CA ASP A 124 -12.38 -13.97 -2.35
C ASP A 124 -13.76 -13.79 -3.05
N PRO A 125 -13.99 -14.40 -4.22
CA PRO A 125 -15.23 -14.23 -5.01
C PRO A 125 -16.48 -14.87 -4.35
N GLY A 126 -16.37 -15.41 -3.14
CA GLY A 126 -17.42 -16.18 -2.45
C GLY A 126 -18.34 -15.39 -1.51
N SER A 127 -18.24 -14.05 -1.49
CA SER A 127 -19.09 -13.19 -0.65
C SER A 127 -19.95 -12.26 -1.51
N ALA A 128 -20.82 -12.83 -2.34
CA ALA A 128 -21.89 -12.14 -3.05
C ALA A 128 -23.25 -12.67 -2.58
#